data_AF-A0A259HY51-F1
#
_entry.id   AF-A0A259HY51-F1
#
_cell.length_a   1.000
_cell.length_b   1.000
_cell.length_c   1.000
_cell.angle_alpha   90.00
_cell.angle_beta   90.00
_cell.angle_gamma   90.00
#
_symmetry.space_group_name_H-M   'P 1'
#
loop_
_entity.id
_entity.type
_entity.pdbx_description
1 polymer ?
#
loop_
_entity_poly.entity_id
_entity_poly.type
_entity_poly.pdbx_seq_one_letter_code
_entity_poly.pdbx_strand_id
1 'polypeptide(L)'
;MMSKLILTRKALMRAAGASSMTLAALALTASPVLAQGANAPLNIPANPTMFGTNDPNVRRATAIINGEIVTGTDVEQRLALIVSANGGKIEAEEKERLRMQVLRNLIDETLQIQEAKAADTPVDDAQVEATFERVATQNFGQTPEAMEKYLTRIGSSSASLKRQIRGELAWQNLLRRNVQPFVNVSEGEVQESLARLQAS
;
A
#
# COMPACT_ATOMS: atom_id res chain seq x y z
N MET A 1 -7.86 28.46 49.15
CA MET A 1 -7.62 27.78 50.44
C MET A 1 -8.96 27.44 51.05
N MET A 2 -9.23 26.15 51.30
CA MET A 2 -10.35 25.50 52.01
C MET A 2 -10.69 24.22 51.22
N SER A 3 -10.85 23.02 51.77
CA SER A 3 -10.57 22.42 53.08
C SER A 3 -10.64 20.91 52.82
N LYS A 4 -9.68 20.11 53.29
CA LYS A 4 -9.71 18.64 53.14
C LYS A 4 -10.29 18.01 54.42
N LEU A 5 -11.40 17.28 54.28
CA LEU A 5 -12.02 16.52 55.35
C LEU A 5 -11.59 15.05 55.25
N ILE A 6 -10.85 14.59 56.25
CA ILE A 6 -10.50 13.19 56.50
C ILE A 6 -11.56 12.63 57.46
N LEU A 7 -12.14 11.47 57.15
CA LEU A 7 -12.94 10.73 58.12
C LEU A 7 -12.53 9.26 58.21
N THR A 8 -12.67 8.77 59.42
CA THR A 8 -11.86 7.80 60.12
C THR A 8 -12.52 6.43 60.18
N ARG A 9 -11.68 5.41 60.42
CA ARG A 9 -12.00 4.00 60.68
C ARG A 9 -13.10 3.76 61.72
N LYS A 10 -13.86 2.68 61.55
CA LYS A 10 -14.43 1.89 62.65
C LYS A 10 -14.47 0.40 62.29
N ALA A 11 -14.23 -0.41 63.30
CA ALA A 11 -14.04 -1.86 63.27
C ALA A 11 -15.13 -2.58 64.08
N LEU A 12 -15.16 -3.93 63.94
CA LEU A 12 -15.76 -4.94 64.85
C LEU A 12 -17.31 -5.04 64.79
N MET A 13 -17.99 -6.19 64.92
CA MET A 13 -17.66 -7.53 65.44
C MET A 13 -18.74 -8.57 65.05
N ARG A 14 -18.28 -9.83 64.97
CA ARG A 14 -18.86 -11.20 64.89
C ARG A 14 -20.31 -11.50 65.39
N ALA A 15 -20.98 -12.45 64.71
CA ALA A 15 -21.61 -13.71 65.23
C ALA A 15 -22.34 -14.45 64.06
N ALA A 16 -21.88 -15.61 63.58
CA ALA A 16 -22.19 -16.98 64.00
C ALA A 16 -23.61 -17.49 63.63
N GLY A 17 -23.69 -18.38 62.64
CA GLY A 17 -24.88 -19.16 62.26
C GLY A 17 -24.51 -20.16 61.16
N ALA A 18 -24.33 -21.42 61.55
CA ALA A 18 -23.88 -22.52 60.69
C ALA A 18 -25.03 -23.09 59.85
N SER A 19 -24.80 -23.25 58.54
CA SER A 19 -25.46 -24.26 57.71
C SER A 19 -24.48 -24.72 56.63
N SER A 20 -24.16 -26.00 56.71
CA SER A 20 -23.27 -26.80 55.89
C SER A 20 -23.73 -26.94 54.44
N MET A 21 -22.84 -26.65 53.49
CA MET A 21 -22.88 -27.23 52.15
C MET A 21 -21.45 -27.36 51.62
N THR A 22 -20.83 -28.52 51.84
CA THR A 22 -19.59 -28.91 51.17
C THR A 22 -19.91 -29.39 49.75
N LEU A 23 -19.44 -28.66 48.75
CA LEU A 23 -19.18 -29.20 47.41
C LEU A 23 -17.86 -28.60 46.92
N ALA A 24 -17.00 -29.52 46.47
CA ALA A 24 -15.57 -29.36 46.29
C ALA A 24 -15.20 -28.23 45.33
N ALA A 25 -14.23 -27.40 45.75
CA ALA A 25 -13.50 -26.53 44.85
C ALA A 25 -12.64 -27.38 43.91
N LEU A 26 -13.08 -27.53 42.65
CA LEU A 26 -12.20 -27.94 41.57
C LEU A 26 -11.16 -26.83 41.36
N ALA A 27 -9.97 -27.03 41.92
CA ALA A 27 -8.80 -26.28 41.54
C ALA A 27 -8.50 -26.58 40.06
N LEU A 28 -8.81 -25.64 39.17
CA LEU A 28 -8.28 -25.64 37.81
C LEU A 28 -6.78 -25.36 37.91
N THR A 29 -5.99 -26.43 37.95
CA THR A 29 -4.54 -26.38 37.76
C THR A 29 -4.25 -25.88 36.36
N ALA A 30 -3.77 -24.64 36.25
CA ALA A 30 -3.17 -24.15 35.01
C ALA A 30 -1.97 -25.04 34.65
N SER A 31 -2.17 -25.95 33.71
CA SER A 31 -1.08 -26.73 33.15
C SER A 31 -0.31 -25.83 32.18
N PRO A 32 1.02 -25.68 32.29
CA PRO A 32 1.78 -25.04 31.24
C PRO A 32 1.66 -25.89 29.98
N VAL A 33 1.19 -25.29 28.88
CA VAL A 33 1.32 -25.88 27.54
C VAL A 33 2.81 -25.99 27.25
N LEU A 34 3.36 -27.17 27.53
CA LEU A 34 4.67 -27.54 27.03
C LEU A 34 4.56 -27.56 25.51
N ALA A 35 5.28 -26.62 24.88
CA ALA A 35 5.49 -26.58 23.45
C ALA A 35 5.85 -27.99 22.97
N GLN A 36 4.98 -28.55 22.12
CA GLN A 36 5.23 -29.85 21.51
C GLN A 36 6.55 -29.77 20.76
N GLY A 37 7.48 -30.62 21.19
CA GLY A 37 8.78 -30.79 20.57
C GLY A 37 8.60 -31.10 19.09
N ALA A 38 9.33 -30.34 18.28
CA ALA A 38 9.55 -30.58 16.86
C ALA A 38 10.30 -31.91 16.69
N ASN A 39 9.56 -33.02 16.68
CA ASN A 39 10.01 -34.30 16.13
C ASN A 39 9.30 -34.54 14.78
N ALA A 40 9.39 -33.54 13.90
CA ALA A 40 9.15 -33.67 12.47
C ALA A 40 10.51 -33.57 11.75
N PRO A 41 10.78 -34.35 10.68
CA PRO A 41 12.10 -34.50 10.08
C PRO A 41 12.43 -33.34 9.13
N LEU A 42 12.27 -32.10 9.59
CA LEU A 42 12.75 -30.92 8.90
C LEU A 42 13.88 -30.34 9.72
N ASN A 43 15.11 -30.65 9.29
CA ASN A 43 16.35 -30.09 9.81
C ASN A 43 16.44 -28.60 9.43
N ILE A 44 15.63 -27.78 10.10
CA ILE A 44 15.66 -26.33 9.94
C ILE A 44 16.68 -25.80 10.95
N PRO A 45 17.77 -25.15 10.49
CA PRO A 45 18.80 -24.65 11.39
C PRO A 45 18.21 -23.64 12.38
N ALA A 46 18.61 -23.76 13.65
CA ALA A 46 18.09 -22.99 14.78
C ALA A 46 18.37 -21.48 14.71
N ASN A 47 19.18 -21.04 13.75
CA ASN A 47 19.44 -19.63 13.46
C ASN A 47 19.15 -19.38 11.98
N PRO A 48 18.00 -18.79 11.62
CA PRO A 48 17.83 -18.20 10.30
C PRO A 48 18.80 -17.04 10.17
N THR A 49 19.99 -17.29 9.60
CA THR A 49 20.87 -16.22 9.16
C THR A 49 20.20 -15.58 7.95
N MET A 50 19.68 -14.35 8.12
CA MET A 50 19.21 -13.54 7.02
C MET A 50 20.38 -13.32 6.05
N PHE A 51 20.40 -14.06 4.94
CA PHE A 51 21.42 -13.90 3.92
C PHE A 51 21.14 -12.62 3.13
N GLY A 52 22.06 -11.65 3.26
CA GLY A 52 22.25 -10.60 2.28
C GLY A 52 22.06 -9.20 2.83
N THR A 53 23.17 -8.48 2.97
CA THR A 53 23.18 -7.03 2.79
C THR A 53 22.57 -6.74 1.41
N ASN A 54 21.50 -5.96 1.36
CA ASN A 54 20.96 -5.42 0.12
C ASN A 54 22.03 -4.53 -0.51
N ASP A 55 22.85 -5.09 -1.40
CA ASP A 55 23.79 -4.31 -2.19
C ASP A 55 22.98 -3.38 -3.12
N PRO A 56 23.06 -2.05 -2.96
CA PRO A 56 22.31 -1.11 -3.80
C PRO A 56 22.69 -1.20 -5.29
N ASN A 57 23.78 -1.88 -5.63
CA ASN A 57 24.22 -2.11 -7.01
C ASN A 57 23.68 -3.43 -7.61
N VAL A 58 23.13 -4.34 -6.80
CA VAL A 58 22.57 -5.61 -7.28
C VAL A 58 21.06 -5.48 -7.43
N ARG A 59 20.62 -5.23 -8.67
CA ARG A 59 19.19 -5.19 -9.02
C ARG A 59 18.65 -6.61 -9.14
N ARG A 60 17.93 -7.09 -8.12
CA ARG A 60 17.18 -8.36 -8.19
C ARG A 60 15.82 -8.13 -8.83
N ALA A 61 15.40 -9.08 -9.66
CA ALA A 61 14.04 -9.10 -10.20
C ALA A 61 13.06 -9.26 -9.04
N THR A 62 12.09 -8.35 -8.95
CA THR A 62 11.01 -8.42 -7.96
C THR A 62 9.80 -9.10 -8.57
N ALA A 63 9.53 -8.88 -9.86
CA ALA A 63 8.50 -9.58 -10.62
C ALA A 63 8.91 -9.74 -12.10
N ILE A 64 8.39 -10.78 -12.74
CA ILE A 64 8.53 -11.03 -14.18
C ILE A 64 7.12 -11.11 -14.77
N ILE A 65 6.82 -10.26 -15.75
CA ILE A 65 5.49 -10.09 -16.36
C ILE A 65 5.63 -10.27 -17.86
N ASN A 66 5.22 -11.43 -18.39
CA ASN A 66 5.34 -11.79 -19.82
C ASN A 66 6.75 -11.56 -20.41
N GLY A 67 7.79 -11.80 -19.61
CA GLY A 67 9.19 -11.59 -20.01
C GLY A 67 9.75 -10.19 -19.73
N GLU A 68 8.93 -9.23 -19.31
CA GLU A 68 9.38 -7.93 -18.81
C GLU A 68 9.70 -8.02 -17.31
N ILE A 69 10.82 -7.43 -16.90
CA ILE A 69 11.30 -7.49 -15.52
C ILE A 69 11.00 -6.19 -14.81
N VAL A 70 10.30 -6.28 -13.68
CA VAL A 70 10.15 -5.18 -12.71
C VAL A 70 11.10 -5.43 -11.54
N THR A 71 11.94 -4.44 -11.26
CA THR A 71 13.01 -4.53 -10.26
C THR A 71 12.61 -3.88 -8.94
N GLY A 72 13.35 -4.20 -7.87
CA GLY A 72 13.17 -3.53 -6.57
C GLY A 72 13.43 -2.03 -6.64
N THR A 73 14.31 -1.58 -7.54
CA THR A 73 14.58 -0.15 -7.76
C THR A 73 13.35 0.56 -8.32
N ASP A 74 12.60 -0.05 -9.23
CA ASP A 74 11.38 0.55 -9.80
C ASP A 74 10.33 0.77 -8.71
N VAL A 75 10.19 -0.21 -7.82
CA VAL A 75 9.31 -0.16 -6.65
C VAL A 75 9.73 0.95 -5.69
N GLU A 76 11.01 1.03 -5.31
CA GLU A 76 11.50 2.06 -4.39
C GLU A 76 11.40 3.47 -5.00
N GLN A 77 11.64 3.64 -6.31
CA GLN A 77 11.50 4.94 -6.97
C GLN A 77 10.05 5.43 -7.00
N ARG A 78 9.08 4.53 -7.26
CA ARG A 78 7.65 4.88 -7.19
C ARG A 78 7.22 5.15 -5.75
N LEU A 79 7.70 4.36 -4.80
CA LEU A 79 7.41 4.55 -3.38
C LEU A 79 7.94 5.89 -2.88
N ALA A 80 9.16 6.27 -3.26
CA ALA A 80 9.76 7.56 -2.92
C ALA A 80 8.91 8.76 -3.37
N LEU A 81 8.34 8.69 -4.58
CA LEU A 81 7.42 9.70 -5.09
C LEU A 81 6.15 9.81 -4.24
N ILE A 82 5.53 8.66 -3.92
CA ILE A 82 4.31 8.61 -3.10
C ILE A 82 4.58 9.14 -1.68
N VAL A 83 5.69 8.71 -1.07
CA VAL A 83 6.10 9.17 0.27
C VAL A 83 6.32 10.68 0.25
N SER A 84 7.02 11.21 -0.75
CA SER A 84 7.24 12.66 -0.86
C SER A 84 5.94 13.44 -1.08
N ALA A 85 5.00 12.92 -1.87
CA ALA A 85 3.71 13.54 -2.11
C ALA A 85 2.84 13.60 -0.84
N ASN A 86 3.02 12.64 0.08
CA ASN A 86 2.30 12.57 1.36
C ASN A 86 3.05 13.25 2.53
N GLY A 87 4.03 14.11 2.26
CA GLY A 87 4.74 14.88 3.30
C GLY A 87 5.95 14.17 3.93
N GLY A 88 6.39 13.05 3.35
CA GLY A 88 7.72 12.47 3.62
C GLY A 88 7.85 11.60 4.86
N LYS A 89 6.81 11.46 5.69
CA LYS A 89 6.84 10.66 6.93
C LYS A 89 5.77 9.58 6.89
N ILE A 90 6.22 8.33 6.86
CA ILE A 90 5.36 7.14 6.86
C ILE A 90 6.00 6.12 7.79
N GLU A 91 5.20 5.50 8.66
CA GLU A 91 5.67 4.45 9.57
C GLU A 91 6.18 3.23 8.79
N ALA A 92 7.14 2.48 9.37
CA ALA A 92 7.79 1.38 8.65
C ALA A 92 6.82 0.29 8.18
N GLU A 93 5.82 -0.05 9.00
CA GLU A 93 4.77 -1.02 8.65
C GLU A 93 3.90 -0.53 7.50
N GLU A 94 3.54 0.76 7.49
CA GLU A 94 2.78 1.35 6.40
C GLU A 94 3.59 1.43 5.11
N LYS A 95 4.90 1.71 5.22
CA LYS A 95 5.81 1.70 4.07
C LYS A 95 5.87 0.32 3.39
N GLU A 96 5.84 -0.77 4.16
CA GLU A 96 5.81 -2.13 3.59
C GLU A 96 4.50 -2.41 2.85
N ARG A 97 3.36 -2.01 3.42
CA ARG A 97 2.06 -2.14 2.74
C ARG A 97 2.02 -1.35 1.44
N LEU A 98 2.54 -0.11 1.46
CA LEU A 98 2.65 0.72 0.26
C LEU A 98 3.58 0.10 -0.78
N ARG A 99 4.69 -0.53 -0.37
CA ARG A 99 5.58 -1.24 -1.28
C ARG A 99 4.83 -2.33 -2.07
N MET A 100 4.01 -3.12 -1.38
CA MET A 100 3.21 -4.17 -2.01
C MET A 100 2.14 -3.59 -2.96
N GLN A 101 1.52 -2.47 -2.58
CA GLN A 101 0.57 -1.77 -3.44
C GLN A 101 1.26 -1.20 -4.69
N VAL A 102 2.44 -0.60 -4.53
CA VAL A 102 3.26 -0.11 -5.63
C VAL A 102 3.65 -1.23 -6.59
N LEU A 103 4.08 -2.38 -6.07
CA LEU A 103 4.42 -3.53 -6.90
C LEU A 103 3.21 -3.98 -7.74
N ARG A 104 2.02 -4.06 -7.14
CA ARG A 104 0.79 -4.40 -7.88
C ARG A 104 0.50 -3.38 -8.98
N ASN A 105 0.58 -2.09 -8.67
CA ASN A 105 0.37 -1.05 -9.66
C ASN A 105 1.40 -1.12 -10.80
N LEU A 106 2.66 -1.44 -10.51
CA LEU A 106 3.69 -1.62 -11.53
C LEU A 106 3.42 -2.85 -12.41
N ILE A 107 2.87 -3.92 -11.85
CA ILE A 107 2.43 -5.09 -12.62
C ILE A 107 1.31 -4.67 -13.58
N ASP A 108 0.28 -3.99 -13.08
CA ASP A 108 -0.85 -3.55 -13.89
C ASP A 108 -0.41 -2.56 -14.99
N GLU A 109 0.45 -1.60 -14.65
CA GLU A 109 1.08 -0.64 -15.59
C GLU A 109 1.83 -1.37 -16.71
N THR A 110 2.59 -2.41 -16.34
CA THR A 110 3.33 -3.25 -17.30
C THR A 110 2.38 -3.98 -18.25
N LEU A 111 1.32 -4.58 -17.72
CA LEU A 111 0.31 -5.28 -18.52
C LEU A 111 -0.42 -4.32 -19.46
N GLN A 112 -0.78 -3.11 -19.00
CA GLN A 112 -1.42 -2.10 -19.83
C GLN A 112 -0.54 -1.68 -21.01
N ILE A 113 0.75 -1.45 -20.77
CA ILE A 113 1.71 -1.08 -21.82
C ILE A 113 1.86 -2.21 -22.84
N GLN A 114 1.97 -3.46 -22.37
CA GLN A 114 2.07 -4.63 -23.25
C GLN A 114 0.80 -4.83 -24.08
N GLU A 115 -0.37 -4.71 -23.47
CA GLU A 115 -1.65 -4.87 -24.15
C GLU A 115 -1.88 -3.76 -25.18
N ALA A 116 -1.56 -2.51 -24.86
CA ALA A 116 -1.64 -1.41 -25.83
C ALA A 116 -0.74 -1.65 -27.05
N LYS A 117 0.44 -2.24 -26.84
CA LYS A 117 1.35 -2.66 -27.92
C LYS A 117 0.79 -3.85 -28.71
N ALA A 118 0.23 -4.85 -28.05
CA ALA A 118 -0.40 -6.01 -28.69
C ALA A 118 -1.66 -5.61 -29.49
N ALA A 119 -2.33 -4.54 -29.07
CA ALA A 119 -3.48 -3.94 -29.72
C ALA A 119 -3.11 -2.94 -30.85
N ASP A 120 -1.86 -2.89 -31.33
CA ASP A 120 -1.41 -1.95 -32.36
C ASP A 120 -1.73 -0.46 -32.05
N THR A 121 -1.86 -0.14 -30.76
CA THR A 121 -2.08 1.22 -30.25
C THR A 121 -1.01 1.62 -29.24
N PRO A 122 0.29 1.51 -29.60
CA PRO A 122 1.37 1.85 -28.68
C PRO A 122 1.31 3.33 -28.30
N VAL A 123 1.83 3.63 -27.13
CA VAL A 123 1.97 5.02 -26.68
C VAL A 123 3.21 5.63 -27.30
N ASP A 124 3.04 6.79 -27.94
CA ASP A 124 4.15 7.57 -28.51
C ASP A 124 5.00 8.22 -27.41
N ASP A 125 6.32 8.11 -27.55
CA ASP A 125 7.27 8.72 -26.63
C ASP A 125 7.17 10.25 -26.62
N ALA A 126 6.85 10.88 -27.76
CA ALA A 126 6.61 12.32 -27.81
C ALA A 126 5.39 12.73 -26.97
N GLN A 127 4.36 11.89 -26.93
CA GLN A 127 3.17 12.12 -26.10
C GLN A 127 3.48 11.98 -24.61
N VAL A 128 4.33 11.01 -24.25
CA VAL A 128 4.82 10.84 -22.88
C VAL A 128 5.61 12.07 -22.45
N GLU A 129 6.52 12.58 -23.29
CA GLU A 129 7.31 13.76 -22.98
C GLU A 129 6.44 15.00 -22.80
N ALA A 130 5.54 15.27 -23.76
CA ALA A 130 4.61 16.40 -23.66
C ALA A 130 3.72 16.32 -22.41
N THR A 131 3.37 15.11 -21.98
CA THR A 131 2.64 14.91 -20.72
C THR A 131 3.52 15.12 -19.50
N PHE A 132 4.77 14.68 -19.53
CA PHE A 132 5.73 14.93 -18.46
C PHE A 132 6.00 16.43 -18.27
N GLU A 133 6.20 17.19 -19.35
CA GLU A 133 6.35 18.65 -19.32
C GLU A 133 5.13 19.35 -18.72
N ARG A 134 3.93 18.90 -19.12
CA ARG A 134 2.68 19.39 -18.55
C ARG A 134 2.56 19.10 -17.06
N VAL A 135 2.98 17.90 -16.62
CA VAL A 135 2.97 17.54 -15.21
C VAL A 135 3.95 18.42 -14.42
N ALA A 136 5.18 18.61 -14.92
CA ALA A 136 6.19 19.46 -14.30
C ALA A 136 5.68 20.89 -14.09
N THR A 137 5.08 21.47 -15.13
CA THR A 137 4.60 22.86 -15.11
C THR A 137 3.33 23.03 -14.28
N GLN A 138 2.33 22.17 -14.46
CA GLN A 138 1.01 22.36 -13.84
C GLN A 138 0.93 21.84 -12.40
N ASN A 139 1.58 20.71 -12.08
CA ASN A 139 1.45 20.09 -10.76
C ASN A 139 2.54 20.55 -9.79
N PHE A 140 3.73 20.85 -10.31
CA PHE A 140 4.89 21.17 -9.50
C PHE A 140 5.36 22.63 -9.66
N GLY A 141 4.85 23.37 -10.65
CA GLY A 141 5.30 24.74 -10.93
C GLY A 141 6.79 24.82 -11.31
N GLN A 142 7.32 23.75 -11.90
CA GLN A 142 8.74 23.56 -12.17
C GLN A 142 9.00 23.41 -13.67
N THR A 143 10.22 23.74 -14.10
CA THR A 143 10.70 23.31 -15.43
C THR A 143 10.92 21.79 -15.43
N PRO A 144 10.87 21.12 -16.59
CA PRO A 144 11.16 19.70 -16.68
C PRO A 144 12.49 19.33 -16.02
N GLU A 145 13.55 20.12 -16.22
CA GLU A 145 14.88 19.87 -15.65
C GLU A 145 14.90 20.05 -14.13
N ALA A 146 14.15 21.03 -13.61
CA ALA A 146 14.01 21.21 -12.17
C ALA A 146 13.25 20.03 -11.54
N MET A 147 12.25 19.50 -12.24
CA MET A 147 11.51 18.31 -11.82
C MET A 147 12.41 17.07 -11.79
N GLU A 148 13.24 16.84 -12.80
CA GLU A 148 14.17 15.70 -12.80
C GLU A 148 15.15 15.74 -11.62
N LYS A 149 15.69 16.93 -11.32
CA LYS A 149 16.54 17.16 -10.14
C LYS A 149 15.79 16.90 -8.84
N TYR A 150 14.53 17.32 -8.74
CA TYR A 150 13.69 17.07 -7.59
C TYR A 150 13.42 15.57 -7.40
N LEU A 151 13.00 14.86 -8.46
CA LEU A 151 12.76 13.41 -8.44
C LEU A 151 14.00 12.65 -7.99
N THR A 152 15.17 13.00 -8.52
CA THR A 152 16.44 12.41 -8.12
C THR A 152 16.74 12.67 -6.64
N ARG A 153 16.52 13.90 -6.15
CA ARG A 153 16.76 14.27 -4.75
C ARG A 153 15.91 13.45 -3.78
N ILE A 154 14.67 13.15 -4.11
CA ILE A 154 13.77 12.38 -3.25
C ILE A 154 13.99 10.86 -3.37
N GLY A 155 14.90 10.39 -4.23
CA GLY A 155 15.15 8.97 -4.47
C GLY A 155 14.22 8.33 -5.51
N SER A 156 13.50 9.13 -6.29
CA SER A 156 12.72 8.71 -7.44
C SER A 156 13.51 8.94 -8.75
N SER A 157 12.85 8.81 -9.91
CA SER A 157 13.46 9.08 -11.21
C SER A 157 12.44 9.63 -12.21
N SER A 158 12.90 10.43 -13.18
CA SER A 158 12.05 10.87 -14.30
C SER A 158 11.58 9.68 -15.13
N ALA A 159 12.42 8.65 -15.29
CA ALA A 159 12.06 7.40 -15.94
C ALA A 159 10.86 6.70 -15.26
N SER A 160 10.83 6.62 -13.93
CA SER A 160 9.71 6.04 -13.17
C SER A 160 8.41 6.81 -13.40
N LEU A 161 8.47 8.14 -13.40
CA LEU A 161 7.28 8.96 -13.67
C LEU A 161 6.84 8.88 -15.14
N LYS A 162 7.76 8.94 -16.10
CA LYS A 162 7.47 8.77 -17.53
C LYS A 162 6.87 7.40 -17.83
N ARG A 163 7.32 6.35 -17.13
CA ARG A 163 6.71 5.01 -17.22
C ARG A 163 5.26 5.00 -16.70
N GLN A 164 4.98 5.71 -15.60
CA GLN A 164 3.61 5.90 -15.09
C GLN A 164 2.70 6.54 -16.13
N ILE A 165 3.18 7.63 -16.73
CA ILE A 165 2.48 8.37 -17.77
C ILE A 165 2.21 7.43 -18.96
N ARG A 166 3.20 6.63 -19.36
CA ARG A 166 3.03 5.65 -20.43
C ARG A 166 1.95 4.62 -20.11
N GLY A 167 1.91 4.07 -18.89
CA GLY A 167 0.87 3.14 -18.48
C GLY A 167 -0.54 3.75 -18.53
N GLU A 168 -0.69 4.97 -18.02
CA GLU A 168 -1.96 5.70 -18.05
C GLU A 168 -2.42 5.99 -19.50
N LEU A 169 -1.51 6.44 -20.36
CA LEU A 169 -1.82 6.67 -21.78
C LEU A 169 -2.17 5.35 -22.50
N ALA A 170 -1.48 4.26 -22.17
CA ALA A 170 -1.75 2.93 -22.71
C ALA A 170 -3.16 2.47 -22.32
N TRP A 171 -3.52 2.64 -21.05
CA TRP A 171 -4.86 2.34 -20.56
C TRP A 171 -5.94 3.19 -21.25
N GLN A 172 -5.73 4.48 -21.41
CA GLN A 172 -6.65 5.35 -22.13
C GLN A 172 -6.84 4.93 -23.59
N ASN A 173 -5.76 4.54 -24.28
CA ASN A 173 -5.84 4.02 -25.65
C ASN A 173 -6.71 2.76 -25.71
N LEU A 174 -6.50 1.82 -24.78
CA LEU A 174 -7.28 0.59 -24.67
C LEU A 174 -8.75 0.86 -24.38
N LEU A 175 -9.05 1.79 -23.47
CA LEU A 175 -10.42 2.16 -23.13
C LEU A 175 -11.17 2.76 -24.33
N ARG A 176 -10.53 3.68 -25.05
CA ARG A 176 -11.11 4.30 -26.26
C ARG A 176 -11.38 3.28 -27.37
N ARG A 177 -10.55 2.24 -27.47
CA ARG A 177 -10.69 1.20 -28.50
C ARG A 177 -11.72 0.14 -28.12
N ASN A 178 -11.66 -0.36 -26.88
CA ASN A 178 -12.34 -1.59 -26.49
C ASN A 178 -13.63 -1.34 -25.69
N VAL A 179 -13.82 -0.15 -25.11
CA VAL A 179 -14.99 0.14 -24.27
C VAL A 179 -15.85 1.24 -24.87
N GLN A 180 -15.24 2.38 -25.25
CA GLN A 180 -15.99 3.55 -25.74
C GLN A 180 -16.98 3.24 -26.88
N PRO A 181 -16.69 2.38 -27.88
CA PRO A 181 -17.64 2.07 -28.95
C PRO A 181 -18.89 1.31 -28.49
N PHE A 182 -18.85 0.68 -27.32
CA PHE A 182 -19.94 -0.14 -26.79
C PHE A 182 -20.74 0.59 -25.70
N VAL A 183 -20.38 1.83 -25.37
CA VAL A 183 -21.13 2.66 -24.43
C VAL A 183 -22.27 3.37 -25.17
N ASN A 184 -23.51 3.07 -24.79
CA ASN A 184 -24.71 3.77 -25.25
C ASN A 184 -25.40 4.41 -24.05
N VAL A 185 -25.67 5.72 -24.11
CA VAL A 185 -26.33 6.47 -23.04
C VAL A 185 -27.71 6.88 -23.53
N SER A 186 -28.75 6.51 -22.79
CA SER A 186 -30.12 6.87 -23.14
C SER A 186 -30.48 8.28 -22.66
N GLU A 187 -31.40 8.93 -23.36
CA GLU A 187 -31.95 10.24 -22.96
C GLU A 187 -32.58 10.18 -21.55
N GLY A 188 -33.18 9.05 -21.20
CA GLY A 188 -33.77 8.82 -19.87
C GLY A 188 -32.73 8.88 -18.74
N GLU A 189 -31.57 8.26 -18.93
CA GLU A 189 -30.45 8.30 -17.97
C GLU A 189 -29.88 9.73 -17.84
N VAL A 190 -29.81 10.46 -18.96
CA VAL A 190 -29.38 11.87 -18.96
C VAL A 190 -30.36 12.73 -18.14
N GLN A 191 -31.66 12.58 -18.39
CA GLN A 191 -32.69 13.35 -17.71
C GLN A 191 -32.75 13.03 -16.22
N GLU A 192 -32.60 11.75 -15.84
CA GLU A 192 -32.53 11.33 -14.44
C GLU A 192 -31.31 11.95 -13.73
N SER A 193 -30.15 11.91 -14.37
CA SER A 193 -28.92 12.51 -13.82
C SER A 193 -29.05 14.03 -13.68
N LEU A 194 -29.65 14.71 -14.66
CA LEU A 194 -29.89 16.15 -14.62
C LEU A 194 -30.87 16.53 -13.50
N ALA A 195 -31.97 15.79 -13.34
CA ALA A 195 -32.92 16.02 -12.27
C ALA A 195 -32.28 15.84 -10.87
N ARG A 196 -31.39 14.84 -10.72
CA ARG A 196 -30.63 14.60 -9.48
C ARG A 196 -29.69 15.75 -9.14
N LEU A 197 -29.00 16.31 -10.14
CA LEU A 197 -28.13 17.48 -9.97
C LEU A 197 -28.90 18.75 -9.61
N GLN A 198 -30.09 18.94 -10.17
CA GLN A 198 -30.95 20.10 -9.86
C GLN A 198 -31.61 20.03 -8.48
N ALA A 199 -31.77 18.82 -7.92
CA ALA A 199 -32.35 18.58 -6.60
C ALA A 199 -31.33 18.64 -5.44
N SER A 200 -30.04 18.77 -5.75
CA SER A 200 -28.94 18.89 -4.78
C SER A 200 -28.53 20.35 -4.58
#